data_AF-A0A964EQL3-F1
#
_entry.id   AF-A0A964EQL3-F1
#
_cell.length_a   1.000
_cell.length_b   1.000
_cell.length_c   1.000
_cell.angle_alpha   90.00
_cell.angle_beta   90.00
_cell.angle_gamma   90.00
#
_symmetry.space_group_name_H-M   'P 1'
#
loop_
_entity.id
_entity.type
_entity.pdbx_description
1 polymer ?
#
loop_
_entity_poly.entity_id
_entity_poly.type
_entity_poly.pdbx_seq_one_letter_code
_entity_poly.pdbx_strand_id
1 'polypeptide(L)'
;MRFNPLQLGVVAAVVALAMWLTDLLWQPIFRVQVTDSFALPIWMLLAIYAALQLWFWSATRERMDLSDDEVARWGPKLEEATPEIVQQWQAKIPVKDIAASIQAAHGIPVDVTLRYIIALGKHVSTQH
;
A
#
# COMPACT_ATOMS: atom_id res chain seq x y z
N MET A 1 16.05 5.87 -8.27
CA MET A 1 14.68 5.36 -8.49
C MET A 1 14.22 4.65 -7.22
N ARG A 2 13.12 5.06 -6.59
CA ARG A 2 12.52 4.33 -5.47
C ARG A 2 11.53 3.32 -6.06
N PHE A 3 11.80 2.03 -5.88
CA PHE A 3 10.89 0.96 -6.32
C PHE A 3 9.69 0.88 -5.39
N ASN A 4 8.49 0.76 -5.96
CA ASN A 4 7.26 0.54 -5.19
C ASN A 4 7.24 -0.93 -4.70
N PRO A 5 6.80 -1.24 -3.46
CA PRO A 5 6.60 -2.61 -2.97
C PRO A 5 5.85 -3.53 -3.95
N LEU A 6 4.85 -3.01 -4.70
CA LEU A 6 4.19 -3.79 -5.74
C LEU A 6 5.13 -4.20 -6.88
N GLN A 7 6.00 -3.29 -7.34
CA GLN A 7 6.97 -3.61 -8.40
C GLN A 7 7.98 -4.65 -7.92
N LEU A 8 8.46 -4.55 -6.68
CA LEU A 8 9.35 -5.53 -6.08
C LEU A 8 8.68 -6.91 -5.95
N GLY A 9 7.42 -6.95 -5.50
CA GLY A 9 6.64 -8.19 -5.41
C GLY A 9 6.42 -8.86 -6.76
N VAL A 10 6.05 -8.09 -7.80
CA VAL A 10 5.84 -8.61 -9.16
C VAL A 10 7.15 -9.13 -9.75
N VAL A 11 8.25 -8.38 -9.64
CA VAL A 11 9.55 -8.84 -10.15
C VAL A 11 9.98 -10.12 -9.44
N ALA A 12 9.85 -10.19 -8.11
CA ALA A 12 10.17 -11.39 -7.35
C ALA A 12 9.30 -12.60 -7.78
N ALA A 13 8.01 -12.39 -8.04
CA ALA A 13 7.11 -13.44 -8.52
C ALA A 13 7.51 -13.96 -9.90
N VAL A 14 7.85 -13.05 -10.84
CA VAL A 14 8.30 -13.42 -12.19
C VAL A 14 9.60 -14.21 -12.14
N VAL A 15 10.56 -13.77 -11.32
CA VAL A 15 11.84 -14.48 -11.13
C VAL A 15 11.61 -15.85 -10.50
N ALA A 16 10.77 -15.95 -9.46
CA ALA A 16 10.42 -17.22 -8.83
C ALA A 16 9.78 -18.19 -9.83
N LEU A 17 8.86 -17.71 -10.65
CA LEU A 17 8.19 -18.51 -11.67
C LEU A 17 9.19 -19.01 -12.73
N ALA A 18 10.10 -18.15 -13.20
CA ALA A 18 11.14 -18.53 -14.15
C ALA A 18 12.09 -19.59 -13.57
N MET A 19 12.48 -19.45 -12.31
CA MET A 19 13.34 -20.41 -11.59
C MET A 19 12.61 -21.75 -11.37
N TRP A 20 11.32 -21.72 -11.06
CA TRP A 20 10.51 -22.93 -10.93
C TRP A 20 10.35 -23.67 -12.27
N LEU A 21 10.06 -22.94 -13.36
CA LEU A 21 9.93 -23.50 -14.71
C LEU A 21 11.23 -24.12 -15.20
N THR A 22 12.37 -23.47 -14.95
CA THR A 22 13.70 -23.99 -15.33
C THR A 22 14.07 -25.23 -14.53
N ASP A 23 13.81 -25.25 -13.23
CA ASP A 23 14.00 -26.43 -12.36
C ASP A 23 13.11 -27.62 -12.79
N LEU A 24 11.91 -27.34 -13.33
CA LEU A 24 10.95 -28.36 -13.79
C LEU A 24 11.31 -28.91 -15.18
N LEU A 25 11.70 -28.05 -16.13
CA LEU A 25 11.85 -28.40 -17.54
C LEU A 25 13.25 -28.83 -17.95
N TRP A 26 14.29 -28.37 -17.25
CA TRP A 26 15.68 -28.66 -17.60
C TRP A 26 16.40 -29.46 -16.52
N GLN A 27 16.90 -28.79 -15.49
CA GLN A 27 17.63 -29.40 -14.38
C GLN A 27 17.42 -28.59 -13.11
N PRO A 28 17.39 -29.24 -11.93
CA PRO A 28 17.19 -28.57 -10.65
C PRO A 28 18.46 -27.84 -10.18
N ILE A 29 18.76 -26.72 -10.83
CA ILE A 29 19.96 -25.90 -10.59
C ILE A 29 19.73 -24.96 -9.39
N PHE A 30 18.48 -24.57 -9.14
CA PHE A 30 18.14 -23.59 -8.10
C PHE A 30 17.77 -24.24 -6.77
N ARG A 31 18.53 -25.25 -6.35
CA ARG A 31 18.34 -25.94 -5.07
C ARG A 31 19.57 -25.80 -4.20
N VAL A 32 19.38 -25.32 -2.97
CA VAL A 32 20.45 -25.24 -1.95
C VAL A 32 20.33 -26.46 -1.05
N GLN A 33 21.40 -27.23 -0.92
CA GLN A 33 21.45 -28.31 0.07
C GLN A 33 21.50 -27.69 1.47
N VAL A 34 20.51 -28.05 2.30
CA VAL A 34 20.44 -27.63 3.71
C VAL A 34 20.93 -28.76 4.61
N THR A 35 20.67 -30.01 4.22
CA THR A 35 21.26 -31.22 4.82
C THR A 35 21.51 -32.26 3.74
N ASP A 36 22.21 -33.34 4.08
CA ASP A 36 22.56 -34.44 3.16
C ASP A 36 21.34 -35.10 2.48
N SER A 37 20.14 -34.96 3.06
CA SER A 37 18.89 -35.53 2.54
C SER A 37 17.87 -34.47 2.11
N PHE A 38 18.14 -33.18 2.33
CA PHE A 38 17.17 -32.13 2.06
C PHE A 38 17.78 -30.95 1.31
N ALA A 39 17.26 -30.71 0.12
CA ALA A 39 17.59 -29.55 -0.71
C ALA A 39 16.36 -28.64 -0.82
N LEU A 40 16.55 -27.36 -0.48
CA LEU A 40 15.48 -26.36 -0.51
C LEU A 40 15.54 -25.57 -1.82
N PRO A 41 14.45 -25.52 -2.60
CA PRO A 41 14.40 -24.73 -3.81
C PRO A 41 14.39 -23.23 -3.51
N ILE A 42 15.29 -22.48 -4.12
CA ILE A 42 15.43 -21.02 -3.93
C ILE A 42 14.17 -20.28 -4.38
N TRP A 43 13.50 -20.77 -5.44
CA TRP A 43 12.26 -20.17 -5.93
C TRP A 43 11.16 -20.12 -4.86
N MET A 44 11.15 -21.05 -3.91
CA MET A 44 10.15 -21.09 -2.84
C MET A 44 10.31 -19.89 -1.89
N LEU A 45 11.55 -19.51 -1.55
CA LEU A 45 11.81 -18.32 -0.74
C LEU A 45 11.41 -17.04 -1.47
N LEU A 46 11.72 -16.95 -2.76
CA LEU A 46 11.31 -15.82 -3.60
C LEU A 46 9.79 -15.72 -3.75
N ALA A 47 9.09 -16.85 -3.87
CA ALA A 47 7.64 -16.90 -3.93
C ALA A 47 6.99 -16.45 -2.63
N ILE A 48 7.50 -16.90 -1.48
CA ILE A 48 7.04 -16.45 -0.15
C ILE A 48 7.28 -14.94 0.01
N TYR A 49 8.46 -14.46 -0.38
CA TYR A 49 8.78 -13.03 -0.35
C TYR A 49 7.83 -12.21 -1.23
N ALA A 50 7.57 -12.66 -2.46
CA ALA A 50 6.63 -12.01 -3.37
C ALA A 50 5.21 -11.97 -2.79
N ALA A 51 4.74 -13.08 -2.22
CA ALA A 51 3.44 -13.17 -1.57
C ALA A 51 3.33 -12.18 -0.39
N LEU A 52 4.36 -12.08 0.44
CA LEU A 52 4.41 -11.11 1.55
C LEU A 52 4.36 -9.66 1.05
N GLN A 53 5.10 -9.33 -0.01
CA GLN A 53 5.08 -7.98 -0.60
C GLN A 53 3.70 -7.63 -1.17
N LEU A 54 3.07 -8.56 -1.88
CA LEU A 54 1.72 -8.36 -2.42
C LEU A 54 0.66 -8.24 -1.32
N TRP A 55 0.77 -9.05 -0.27
CA TRP A 55 -0.12 -8.96 0.90
C TRP A 55 0.06 -7.64 1.66
N PHE A 56 1.30 -7.20 1.86
CA PHE A 56 1.57 -5.91 2.50
C PHE A 56 1.00 -4.76 1.65
N TRP A 57 1.13 -4.83 0.33
CA TRP A 57 0.53 -3.87 -0.59
C TRP A 57 -1.00 -3.87 -0.50
N SER A 58 -1.64 -5.03 -0.53
CA SER A 58 -3.11 -5.13 -0.43
C SER A 58 -3.62 -4.60 0.91
N ALA A 59 -2.99 -5.00 2.02
CA ALA A 59 -3.35 -4.54 3.35
C ALA A 59 -3.13 -3.03 3.53
N THR A 60 -2.06 -2.48 2.95
CA THR A 60 -1.81 -1.04 2.96
C THR A 60 -2.85 -0.29 2.14
N ARG A 61 -3.30 -0.85 1.01
CA ARG A 61 -4.33 -0.26 0.16
C ARG A 61 -5.70 -0.26 0.85
N GLU A 62 -6.11 -1.37 1.45
CA GLU A 62 -7.38 -1.47 2.17
C GLU A 62 -7.44 -0.54 3.38
N ARG A 63 -6.32 -0.29 4.06
CA ARG A 63 -6.26 0.65 5.18
C ARG A 63 -6.28 2.13 4.79
N MET A 64 -6.19 2.47 3.50
CA MET A 64 -6.27 3.87 3.06
C MET A 64 -7.70 4.40 2.99
N ASP A 65 -8.69 3.51 2.95
CA ASP A 65 -10.09 3.89 2.91
C ASP A 65 -10.64 4.01 4.34
N LEU A 66 -11.64 4.89 4.50
CA LEU A 66 -12.35 5.04 5.76
C LEU A 66 -13.33 3.87 5.91
N SER A 67 -13.39 3.26 7.09
CA SER A 67 -14.40 2.23 7.35
C SER A 67 -15.81 2.85 7.44
N ASP A 68 -16.85 2.04 7.24
CA ASP A 68 -18.25 2.52 7.34
C ASP A 68 -18.55 3.18 8.70
N ASP A 69 -17.96 2.66 9.78
CA ASP A 69 -18.07 3.23 11.12
C ASP A 69 -17.35 4.58 11.24
N GLU A 70 -16.19 4.72 10.60
CA GLU A 70 -15.45 5.99 10.56
C GLU A 70 -16.19 7.03 9.73
N VAL A 71 -16.80 6.64 8.61
CA VAL A 71 -17.63 7.51 7.77
C VAL A 71 -18.88 7.96 8.53
N ALA A 72 -19.57 7.05 9.23
CA ALA A 72 -20.74 7.41 10.02
C ALA A 72 -20.41 8.39 11.17
N ARG A 73 -19.23 8.24 11.78
CA ARG A 73 -18.80 9.07 12.93
C ARG A 73 -18.21 10.41 12.53
N TRP A 74 -17.44 10.45 11.44
CA TRP A 74 -16.63 11.62 11.06
C TRP A 74 -17.07 12.26 9.75
N GLY A 75 -17.88 11.59 8.92
CA GLY A 75 -18.35 12.06 7.62
C GLY A 75 -18.94 13.46 7.65
N PRO A 76 -19.94 13.77 8.52
CA PRO A 76 -20.53 15.10 8.58
C PRO A 76 -19.51 16.20 8.94
N LYS A 77 -18.57 15.90 9.85
CA LYS A 77 -17.51 16.84 10.26
C LYS A 77 -16.46 17.03 9.16
N LEU A 78 -16.15 15.97 8.42
CA LEU A 78 -15.25 16.02 7.27
C LEU A 78 -15.85 16.84 6.13
N GLU A 79 -17.15 16.70 5.86
CA GLU A 79 -17.86 17.52 4.87
C GLU A 79 -17.82 19.01 5.25
N GLU A 80 -18.08 19.33 6.52
CA GLU A 80 -17.98 20.70 7.03
C GLU A 80 -16.56 21.27 6.95
N ALA A 81 -15.54 20.45 7.21
CA ALA A 81 -14.12 20.81 7.12
C ALA A 81 -13.56 20.81 5.69
N THR A 82 -14.29 20.24 4.71
CA THR A 82 -13.82 20.08 3.33
C THR A 82 -13.43 21.40 2.65
N PRO A 83 -14.18 22.51 2.77
CA PRO A 83 -13.80 23.78 2.17
C PRO A 83 -12.45 24.29 2.69
N GLU A 84 -12.21 24.14 3.99
CA GLU A 84 -10.94 24.55 4.63
C GLU A 84 -9.78 23.66 4.17
N ILE A 85 -9.99 22.35 4.12
CA ILE A 85 -9.00 21.37 3.61
C ILE A 85 -8.59 21.72 2.18
N VAL A 86 -9.56 21.99 1.30
CA VAL A 86 -9.30 22.32 -0.11
C VAL A 86 -8.56 23.65 -0.23
N GLN A 87 -8.93 24.66 0.55
CA GLN A 87 -8.25 25.95 0.57
C GLN A 87 -6.79 25.82 1.01
N GLN A 88 -6.54 25.10 2.10
CA GLN A 88 -5.19 24.86 2.61
C GLN A 88 -4.34 24.01 1.64
N TRP A 89 -4.96 23.05 0.95
CA TRP A 89 -4.30 22.25 -0.08
C TRP A 89 -3.91 23.09 -1.30
N GLN A 90 -4.79 23.98 -1.77
CA GLN A 90 -4.49 24.94 -2.85
C GLN A 90 -3.35 25.90 -2.47
N ALA A 91 -3.26 26.26 -1.19
CA ALA A 91 -2.15 27.05 -0.65
C ALA A 91 -0.82 26.28 -0.53
N LYS A 92 -0.76 25.02 -1.00
CA LYS A 92 0.40 24.12 -0.96
C LYS A 92 0.93 23.84 0.45
N ILE A 93 0.05 23.90 1.45
CA ILE A 93 0.40 23.52 2.82
C ILE A 93 0.65 22.00 2.86
N PRO A 94 1.69 21.52 3.56
CA PRO A 94 1.92 20.09 3.70
C PRO A 94 0.70 19.39 4.32
N VAL A 95 0.29 18.25 3.74
CA VAL A 95 -0.92 17.51 4.15
C VAL A 95 -0.92 17.15 5.65
N LYS A 96 0.26 16.95 6.22
CA LYS A 96 0.45 16.66 7.65
C LYS A 96 0.03 17.83 8.54
N ASP A 97 0.28 19.06 8.08
CA ASP A 97 -0.05 20.28 8.81
C ASP A 97 -1.54 20.62 8.64
N ILE A 98 -2.10 20.35 7.47
CA ILE A 98 -3.56 20.42 7.24
C ILE A 98 -4.30 19.49 8.21
N ALA A 99 -3.86 18.23 8.30
CA ALA A 99 -4.49 17.27 9.19
C ALA A 99 -4.39 17.66 10.68
N ALA A 100 -3.27 18.26 11.10
CA ALA A 100 -3.12 18.80 12.44
C ALA A 100 -4.04 20.01 12.71
N SER A 101 -4.18 20.91 11.73
CA SER A 101 -5.11 22.05 11.79
C SER A 101 -6.56 21.60 11.93
N ILE A 102 -7.01 20.64 11.12
CA ILE A 102 -8.37 20.09 11.18
C ILE A 102 -8.61 19.31 12.48
N GLN A 103 -7.60 18.62 13.01
CA GLN A 103 -7.71 18.00 14.32
C GLN A 103 -7.95 19.04 15.42
N ALA A 104 -7.21 20.15 15.40
CA ALA A 104 -7.36 21.22 16.38
C ALA A 104 -8.73 21.93 16.27
N ALA A 105 -9.25 22.11 15.05
CA ALA A 105 -10.51 22.82 14.81
C ALA A 105 -11.76 21.94 15.02
N HIS A 106 -11.77 20.71 14.51
CA HIS A 106 -12.96 19.86 14.44
C HIS A 106 -12.87 18.58 15.31
N GLY A 107 -11.72 18.35 15.95
CA GLY A 107 -11.48 17.16 16.80
C GLY A 107 -11.36 15.85 16.01
N ILE A 108 -11.15 15.94 14.69
CA ILE A 108 -11.05 14.76 13.81
C ILE A 108 -9.63 14.17 13.93
N PRO A 109 -9.48 12.85 14.11
CA PRO A 109 -8.18 12.21 14.16
C PRO A 109 -7.35 12.48 12.89
N VAL A 110 -6.05 12.75 13.06
CA VAL A 110 -5.12 13.10 11.98
C VAL A 110 -5.09 12.01 10.89
N ASP A 111 -5.14 10.75 11.29
CA ASP A 111 -5.13 9.60 10.39
C ASP A 111 -6.40 9.50 9.53
N VAL A 112 -7.56 9.87 10.09
CA VAL A 112 -8.84 9.95 9.38
C VAL A 112 -8.80 11.08 8.35
N THR A 113 -8.32 12.26 8.75
CA THR A 113 -8.19 13.42 7.86
C THR A 113 -7.19 13.15 6.72
N LEU A 114 -6.06 12.50 7.01
CA LEU A 114 -5.09 12.12 5.98
C LEU A 114 -5.68 11.17 4.94
N ARG A 115 -6.39 10.12 5.39
CA ARG A 115 -7.09 9.17 4.52
C ARG A 115 -8.15 9.86 3.67
N TYR A 116 -8.91 10.78 4.25
CA TYR A 116 -9.89 11.60 3.55
C TYR A 116 -9.27 12.48 2.46
N ILE A 117 -8.16 13.17 2.75
CA ILE A 117 -7.46 14.01 1.75
C ILE A 117 -6.92 13.15 0.59
N ILE A 118 -6.38 11.97 0.88
CA ILE A 118 -5.93 11.02 -0.15
C ILE A 118 -7.11 10.55 -1.01
N ALA A 119 -8.26 10.24 -0.39
CA ALA A 119 -9.48 9.84 -1.09
C ALA A 119 -10.04 10.95 -1.99
N LEU A 120 -10.08 12.20 -1.50
CA LEU A 120 -10.44 13.38 -2.27
C LEU A 120 -9.53 13.56 -3.49
N GLY A 121 -8.21 13.46 -3.30
CA GLY A 121 -7.23 13.59 -4.39
C GLY A 121 -7.41 12.54 -5.49
N LYS A 122 -7.76 11.30 -5.13
CA LYS A 122 -8.07 10.23 -6.11
C LYS A 122 -9.34 10.54 -6.91
N HIS A 123 -10.41 10.99 -6.25
CA HIS A 123 -11.68 11.28 -6.93
C HIS A 123 -11.58 12.46 -7.88
N VAL A 124 -10.86 13.52 -7.49
CA VAL A 124 -10.63 14.70 -8.36
C VAL A 124 -9.76 14.34 -9.58
N SER A 125 -8.77 13.46 -9.42
CA SER A 125 -7.92 12.99 -10.53
C SER A 125 -8.63 12.11 -11.56
N THR A 126 -9.80 11.55 -11.23
CA THR A 126 -10.50 10.63 -12.13
C THR A 126 -11.50 11.35 -13.07
N GLN A 127 -11.65 12.67 -12.91
CA GLN A 127 -12.50 13.52 -13.77
C GLN A 127 -11.73 14.33 -14.84
N HIS A 128 -10.44 14.05 -15.02
CA HIS A 128 -9.60 14.58 -16.10
C HIS A 128 -9.06 13.44 -16.96
#